data_AF-A0A5Q4GMW3-F1
#
_entry.id   AF-A0A5Q4GMW3-F1
#
_cell.length_a   1.000
_cell.length_b   1.000
_cell.length_c   1.000
_cell.angle_alpha   90.00
_cell.angle_beta   90.00
_cell.angle_gamma   90.00
#
_symmetry.space_group_name_H-M   'P 1'
#
loop_
_entity.id
_entity.type
_entity.pdbx_description
1 polymer ?
#
loop_
_entity_poly.entity_id
_entity_poly.type
_entity_poly.pdbx_seq_one_letter_code
_entity_poly.pdbx_strand_id
1 'polypeptide(L)'
;MLPFRCRKVYDYHAGRERRDAPPRSEYLQIVASAVRRTSDDKDAEIMYFKLKCPHCEKSLKVSEELAGSKRACPYCKGTIRIPDQLAPEPSTPAEPSFPGINISTSVAAKPGKPKLPGAKPTAEPKAKRTSPIAAGGATDTGDIPLIRSGLFGLAAAVAFLILTFPVRHLGIFQLIWDRGPIPFVTLVLTTWSLAILVLKWRKLKHQREAMLLDVLPTELSREITLDSLDKFQQHIHGLPGDAAQSFLVNRVVRGLEHFRVRKSAAETVTMMESQSDIDANNVASSYTIVKVFIWALPIMGFIGTVIGVSSAVASLAGSLESATDITAVKDSLKDVFGGLGVAFDTTLLALVLSLVVKIPQSALQKSEEDLVTWVDEYCNENLLKRLNDGREGGGLANAGSEPEAFRKVIEASLASHQTELQNWSQKLETIGSQLTSQVADGWTKLHQQMQTRMAEYASKMQQQQERDAAETLKQYEQRLHELTRVASLMQEGLSTLGDRAHQIQQEMAASINGTGQALEGHFSGIERGLLGLNGVLEKLGEQTVVVQQVEQPRRNWFGGGNRRR
;
A
#
# COMPACT_ATOMS: atom_id res chain seq x y z
N MET A 1 -28.26 5.25 -18.56
CA MET A 1 -29.57 5.39 -17.92
C MET A 1 -29.55 4.63 -16.60
N LEU A 2 -29.40 5.37 -15.51
CA LEU A 2 -29.46 4.96 -14.10
C LEU A 2 -30.50 5.89 -13.47
N PRO A 3 -31.37 5.43 -12.56
CA PRO A 3 -32.00 6.34 -11.62
C PRO A 3 -31.50 6.03 -10.20
N PHE A 4 -30.51 6.81 -9.75
CA PHE A 4 -30.29 7.06 -8.34
C PHE A 4 -31.24 8.18 -7.91
N ARG A 5 -32.08 7.92 -6.92
CA ARG A 5 -32.95 8.93 -6.31
C ARG A 5 -32.78 8.87 -4.79
N CYS A 6 -31.65 9.37 -4.30
CA CYS A 6 -31.52 9.80 -2.90
C CYS A 6 -31.65 11.33 -2.88
N ARG A 7 -32.73 11.85 -2.28
CA ARG A 7 -32.79 13.27 -1.92
C ARG A 7 -33.49 13.43 -0.57
N LYS A 8 -32.82 14.22 0.29
CA LYS A 8 -33.16 14.67 1.65
C LYS A 8 -32.86 13.58 2.69
N VAL A 9 -31.93 13.77 3.61
CA VAL A 9 -31.94 14.79 4.68
C VAL A 9 -30.50 15.12 5.06
N TYR A 10 -30.11 16.41 5.07
CA TYR A 10 -29.17 17.05 6.01
C TYR A 10 -28.99 18.51 5.57
N ASP A 11 -29.82 19.39 6.13
CA ASP A 11 -29.55 20.83 6.21
C ASP A 11 -29.94 21.23 7.63
N TYR A 12 -28.93 21.51 8.46
CA TYR A 12 -29.13 22.09 9.79
C TYR A 12 -27.98 23.04 10.07
N HIS A 13 -28.20 24.34 9.81
CA HIS A 13 -27.79 25.46 10.65
C HIS A 13 -28.30 26.77 10.05
N ALA A 14 -29.26 27.41 10.74
CA ALA A 14 -29.28 28.84 11.09
C ALA A 14 -30.71 29.37 11.31
N GLY A 15 -31.03 29.67 12.57
CA GLY A 15 -31.95 30.75 12.97
C GLY A 15 -33.45 30.57 12.75
N ARG A 16 -34.18 30.21 13.81
CA ARG A 16 -35.30 31.01 14.39
C ARG A 16 -36.01 30.28 15.53
N GLU A 17 -36.14 31.03 16.63
CA GLU A 17 -37.26 31.08 17.59
C GLU A 17 -37.77 29.81 18.29
N ARG A 18 -37.73 29.89 19.63
CA ARG A 18 -38.39 29.01 20.59
C ARG A 18 -39.88 28.87 20.25
N ARG A 19 -40.35 27.63 20.14
CA ARG A 19 -41.70 27.19 20.57
C ARG A 19 -41.71 25.67 20.75
N ASP A 20 -42.01 25.27 21.98
CA ASP A 20 -42.61 24.01 22.44
C ASP A 20 -41.93 22.68 22.09
N ALA A 21 -41.06 22.22 23.00
CA ALA A 21 -40.61 20.82 23.06
C ALA A 21 -41.73 19.94 23.64
N PRO A 22 -42.09 18.80 23.02
CA PRO A 22 -43.15 17.92 23.50
C PRO A 22 -42.76 17.24 24.84
N PRO A 23 -43.75 16.92 25.71
CA PRO A 23 -43.50 16.33 27.02
C PRO A 23 -42.81 14.96 26.92
N ARG A 24 -41.99 14.65 27.95
CA ARG A 24 -41.08 13.49 28.03
C ARG A 24 -41.73 12.13 27.78
N SER A 25 -43.05 12.00 27.96
CA SER A 25 -43.83 10.80 27.65
C SER A 25 -43.97 10.55 26.14
N GLU A 26 -44.10 11.61 25.34
CA GLU A 26 -44.25 11.52 23.88
C GLU A 26 -42.90 11.21 23.23
N TYR A 27 -41.81 11.75 23.77
CA TYR A 27 -40.44 11.40 23.37
C TYR A 27 -40.12 9.92 23.62
N LEU A 28 -40.56 9.37 24.76
CA LEU A 28 -40.39 7.94 25.06
C LEU A 28 -41.24 7.05 24.15
N GLN A 29 -42.42 7.49 23.72
CA GLN A 29 -43.22 6.75 22.73
C GLN A 29 -42.63 6.82 21.32
N ILE A 30 -42.04 7.96 20.92
CA ILE A 30 -41.33 8.11 19.64
C ILE A 30 -40.06 7.24 19.62
N VAL A 31 -39.29 7.21 20.71
CA VAL A 31 -38.11 6.34 20.82
C VAL A 31 -38.52 4.87 20.91
N ALA A 32 -39.57 4.51 21.65
CA ALA A 32 -40.06 3.13 21.72
C ALA A 32 -40.68 2.63 20.40
N SER A 33 -41.25 3.52 19.58
CA SER A 33 -41.73 3.18 18.23
C SER A 33 -40.60 3.15 17.19
N ALA A 34 -39.54 3.95 17.35
CA ALA A 34 -38.33 3.86 16.54
C ALA A 34 -37.49 2.61 16.88
N VAL A 35 -37.44 2.20 18.15
CA VAL A 35 -36.80 0.95 18.60
C VAL A 35 -37.60 -0.27 18.12
N ARG A 36 -38.94 -0.23 18.15
CA ARG A 36 -39.78 -1.28 17.53
C ARG A 36 -39.61 -1.38 16.01
N ARG A 37 -39.52 -0.26 15.30
CA ARG A 37 -39.23 -0.28 13.85
C ARG A 37 -37.83 -0.78 13.50
N THR A 38 -36.86 -0.66 14.40
CA THR A 38 -35.49 -1.18 14.18
C THR A 38 -35.31 -2.60 14.69
N SER A 39 -36.20 -3.12 15.55
CA SER A 39 -36.28 -4.55 15.87
C SER A 39 -37.01 -5.33 14.77
N ASP A 40 -38.10 -4.79 14.20
CA ASP A 40 -38.85 -5.47 13.13
C ASP A 40 -38.04 -5.58 11.82
N ASP A 41 -37.03 -4.72 11.59
CA ASP A 41 -36.17 -4.74 10.39
C ASP A 41 -34.94 -5.67 10.55
N LYS A 42 -34.77 -6.33 11.71
CA LYS A 42 -33.68 -7.28 11.98
C LYS A 42 -34.08 -8.75 11.95
N ASP A 43 -35.38 -9.03 11.95
CA ASP A 43 -35.93 -10.39 11.81
C ASP A 43 -36.42 -10.66 10.37
N ALA A 44 -35.81 -10.02 9.38
CA ALA A 44 -35.89 -10.51 8.02
C ALA A 44 -35.04 -11.79 7.94
N GLU A 45 -35.65 -12.91 8.36
CA GLU A 45 -35.19 -14.26 8.04
C GLU A 45 -34.76 -14.26 6.57
N ILE A 46 -33.46 -14.42 6.29
CA ILE A 46 -32.99 -14.51 4.90
C ILE A 46 -33.53 -15.83 4.37
N MET A 47 -34.72 -15.76 3.76
CA MET A 47 -35.40 -16.92 3.21
C MET A 47 -34.64 -17.35 1.96
N TYR A 48 -34.01 -18.51 2.06
CA TYR A 48 -33.37 -19.16 0.93
C TYR A 48 -34.39 -20.06 0.25
N PHE A 49 -34.65 -19.83 -1.04
CA PHE A 49 -35.48 -20.73 -1.83
C PHE A 49 -34.64 -21.53 -2.84
N LYS A 50 -35.12 -22.72 -3.18
CA LYS A 50 -34.45 -23.64 -4.12
C LYS A 50 -34.98 -23.41 -5.53
N LEU A 51 -34.08 -23.13 -6.46
CA LEU A 51 -34.36 -22.99 -7.88
C LEU A 51 -33.61 -24.07 -8.66
N LYS A 52 -34.28 -24.75 -9.60
CA LYS A 52 -33.59 -25.64 -10.56
C LYS A 52 -33.05 -24.84 -11.74
N CYS A 53 -31.79 -25.07 -12.11
CA CYS A 53 -31.21 -24.43 -13.28
C CYS A 53 -31.88 -24.93 -14.59
N PRO A 54 -32.36 -24.04 -15.48
CA PRO A 54 -32.97 -24.45 -16.75
C PRO A 54 -31.99 -25.09 -17.76
N HIS A 55 -30.68 -24.97 -17.52
CA HIS A 55 -29.65 -25.53 -18.40
C HIS A 55 -29.09 -26.87 -17.94
N CYS A 56 -29.09 -27.16 -16.63
CA CYS A 56 -28.47 -28.39 -16.10
C CYS A 56 -29.30 -29.10 -15.02
N GLU A 57 -30.51 -28.62 -14.75
CA GLU A 57 -31.51 -29.17 -13.81
C GLU A 57 -31.06 -29.31 -12.34
N LYS A 58 -29.82 -28.94 -12.01
CA LYS A 58 -29.30 -28.97 -10.64
C LYS A 58 -29.96 -27.89 -9.77
N SER A 59 -30.17 -28.21 -8.49
CA SER A 59 -30.72 -27.30 -7.48
C SER A 59 -29.69 -26.24 -7.08
N LEU A 60 -30.14 -24.99 -7.00
CA LEU A 60 -29.39 -23.83 -6.53
C LEU A 60 -30.16 -23.21 -5.37
N LYS A 61 -29.43 -22.78 -4.34
CA LYS A 61 -30.01 -22.11 -3.17
C LYS A 61 -29.78 -20.61 -3.34
N VAL A 62 -30.86 -19.83 -3.41
CA VAL A 62 -30.81 -18.40 -3.73
C VAL A 62 -31.47 -17.64 -2.58
N SER A 63 -30.80 -16.60 -2.07
CA SER A 63 -31.41 -15.69 -1.09
C SER A 63 -32.42 -14.77 -1.77
N GLU A 64 -33.47 -14.40 -1.04
CA GLU A 64 -34.54 -13.51 -1.52
C GLU A 64 -34.01 -12.15 -2.02
N GLU A 65 -32.91 -11.66 -1.46
CA GLU A 65 -32.21 -10.43 -1.91
C GLU A 65 -31.69 -10.49 -3.36
N LEU A 66 -31.56 -11.69 -3.92
CA LEU A 66 -31.09 -11.90 -5.30
C LEU A 66 -32.25 -12.07 -6.29
N ALA A 67 -33.50 -11.95 -5.84
CA ALA A 67 -34.69 -11.92 -6.69
C ALA A 67 -34.55 -10.86 -7.82
N GLY A 68 -34.92 -11.26 -9.05
CA GLY A 68 -34.89 -10.40 -10.23
C GLY A 68 -33.51 -10.26 -10.91
N SER A 69 -32.43 -10.72 -10.27
CA SER A 69 -31.07 -10.57 -10.79
C SER A 69 -30.65 -11.69 -11.78
N LYS A 70 -29.81 -11.36 -12.77
CA LYS A 70 -29.17 -12.33 -13.68
C LYS A 70 -27.85 -12.81 -13.06
N ARG A 71 -27.66 -14.13 -12.96
CA ARG A 71 -26.45 -14.77 -12.41
C ARG A 71 -26.05 -15.98 -13.26
N ALA A 72 -24.77 -16.32 -13.29
CA ALA A 72 -24.28 -17.52 -13.98
C ALA A 72 -24.46 -18.74 -13.07
N CYS A 73 -24.88 -19.87 -13.64
CA CYS A 73 -24.96 -21.13 -12.93
C CYS A 73 -23.55 -21.64 -12.59
N PRO A 74 -23.23 -21.94 -11.32
CA PRO A 74 -21.92 -22.48 -10.96
C PRO A 74 -21.65 -23.88 -11.55
N TYR A 75 -22.69 -24.65 -11.91
CA TYR A 75 -22.54 -26.00 -12.46
C TYR A 75 -22.32 -26.03 -13.98
N CYS A 76 -23.03 -25.20 -14.75
CA CYS A 76 -22.99 -25.24 -16.22
C CYS A 76 -22.60 -23.92 -16.88
N LYS A 77 -22.36 -22.86 -16.09
CA LYS A 77 -22.05 -21.49 -16.54
C LYS A 77 -23.14 -20.81 -17.40
N GLY A 78 -24.29 -21.44 -17.59
CA GLY A 78 -25.46 -20.85 -18.24
C GLY A 78 -26.04 -19.67 -17.43
N THR A 79 -26.54 -18.64 -18.10
CA THR A 79 -27.13 -17.46 -17.42
C THR A 79 -28.55 -17.77 -16.96
N ILE A 80 -28.79 -17.68 -15.65
CA ILE A 80 -30.11 -17.88 -15.03
C ILE A 80 -30.66 -16.53 -14.57
N ARG A 81 -31.96 -16.32 -14.78
CA ARG A 81 -32.69 -15.18 -14.23
C ARG A 81 -33.49 -15.67 -13.03
N ILE A 82 -33.24 -15.10 -11.85
CA ILE A 82 -33.93 -15.46 -10.62
C ILE A 82 -35.33 -14.83 -10.66
N PRO A 83 -36.43 -15.60 -10.59
CA PRO A 83 -37.80 -15.06 -10.64
C PRO A 83 -38.10 -14.16 -9.43
N ASP A 84 -38.87 -13.08 -9.64
CA ASP A 84 -39.29 -12.13 -8.59
C ASP A 84 -40.50 -12.61 -7.76
N GLN A 85 -41.12 -13.74 -8.09
CA GLN A 85 -42.37 -14.18 -7.46
C GLN A 85 -42.25 -15.56 -6.82
N LEU A 86 -42.41 -15.58 -5.49
CA LEU A 86 -42.75 -16.76 -4.71
C LEU A 86 -44.12 -17.27 -5.21
N ALA A 87 -44.13 -18.42 -5.89
CA ALA A 87 -45.38 -19.12 -6.16
C ALA A 87 -45.78 -19.89 -4.89
N PRO A 88 -47.01 -19.69 -4.34
CA PRO A 88 -47.50 -20.50 -3.22
C PRO A 88 -47.71 -21.95 -3.66
N GLU A 89 -47.39 -22.89 -2.77
CA GLU A 89 -47.59 -24.32 -2.96
C GLU A 89 -49.04 -24.65 -3.34
N PRO A 90 -49.30 -25.51 -4.35
CA PRO A 90 -50.63 -26.07 -4.52
C PRO A 90 -50.84 -27.18 -3.49
N SER A 91 -51.71 -26.88 -2.52
CA SER A 91 -52.35 -27.84 -1.63
C SER A 91 -53.18 -28.86 -2.39
N THR A 92 -53.16 -30.09 -1.87
CA THR A 92 -53.98 -31.24 -2.26
C THR A 92 -55.48 -30.91 -2.27
N PRO A 93 -56.24 -31.48 -3.22
CA PRO A 93 -57.63 -31.83 -2.98
C PRO A 93 -57.87 -33.34 -3.02
N ALA A 94 -58.79 -33.75 -2.15
CA ALA A 94 -59.19 -35.11 -1.79
C ALA A 94 -59.91 -35.91 -2.90
N GLU A 95 -59.95 -37.24 -2.70
CA GLU A 95 -60.76 -38.23 -3.42
C GLU A 95 -62.25 -37.87 -3.49
N PRO A 96 -62.97 -38.43 -4.47
CA PRO A 96 -63.96 -39.44 -4.08
C PRO A 96 -64.12 -40.68 -5.02
N SER A 97 -64.51 -41.78 -4.36
CA SER A 97 -65.21 -43.03 -4.75
C SER A 97 -65.47 -43.48 -6.20
N PHE A 98 -65.15 -44.77 -6.44
CA PHE A 98 -65.58 -45.76 -7.46
C PHE A 98 -67.11 -45.87 -7.71
N PRO A 99 -67.67 -46.54 -8.78
CA PRO A 99 -67.20 -47.81 -9.39
C PRO A 99 -67.46 -48.09 -10.91
N GLY A 100 -66.78 -49.11 -11.46
CA GLY A 100 -67.36 -50.06 -12.44
C GLY A 100 -66.76 -50.15 -13.86
N ILE A 101 -66.50 -51.41 -14.25
CA ILE A 101 -66.42 -52.02 -15.60
C ILE A 101 -65.02 -52.43 -16.13
N ASN A 102 -64.92 -53.76 -16.27
CA ASN A 102 -63.87 -54.58 -16.88
C ASN A 102 -63.69 -54.35 -18.39
N ILE A 103 -62.53 -54.75 -18.90
CA ILE A 103 -62.22 -55.58 -20.10
C ILE A 103 -60.70 -55.42 -20.30
N SER A 104 -59.84 -56.39 -20.63
CA SER A 104 -59.79 -57.85 -20.62
C SER A 104 -58.33 -58.20 -21.00
N THR A 105 -57.78 -59.31 -20.46
CA THR A 105 -56.80 -60.26 -21.10
C THR A 105 -55.51 -59.72 -21.75
N SER A 106 -54.30 -60.24 -21.53
CA SER A 106 -53.78 -61.62 -21.37
C SER A 106 -52.33 -61.53 -20.82
N VAL A 107 -51.90 -62.26 -19.78
CA VAL A 107 -51.42 -63.67 -19.71
C VAL A 107 -50.22 -63.92 -20.65
N ALA A 108 -48.96 -63.85 -20.17
CA ALA A 108 -48.07 -64.96 -19.75
C ALA A 108 -46.83 -65.01 -20.69
N ALA A 109 -45.62 -65.48 -20.38
CA ALA A 109 -44.97 -66.11 -19.24
C ALA A 109 -43.42 -65.95 -19.35
N LYS A 110 -42.74 -66.15 -18.21
CA LYS A 110 -41.29 -66.34 -17.92
C LYS A 110 -40.65 -67.56 -18.64
N PRO A 111 -39.37 -67.98 -18.37
CA PRO A 111 -38.13 -67.33 -17.89
C PRO A 111 -36.84 -67.76 -18.66
N GLY A 112 -35.66 -67.21 -18.32
CA GLY A 112 -34.38 -67.88 -18.63
C GLY A 112 -33.10 -67.11 -18.25
N LYS A 113 -32.28 -67.68 -17.37
CA LYS A 113 -30.82 -67.48 -17.19
C LYS A 113 -30.14 -68.86 -17.42
N PRO A 114 -28.80 -69.06 -17.44
CA PRO A 114 -27.63 -68.16 -17.54
C PRO A 114 -26.57 -68.64 -18.60
N LYS A 115 -25.51 -67.85 -18.91
CA LYS A 115 -24.11 -68.33 -19.10
C LYS A 115 -23.10 -67.21 -19.49
N LEU A 116 -21.95 -67.24 -18.81
CA LEU A 116 -20.61 -66.78 -19.28
C LEU A 116 -19.95 -67.92 -20.10
N PRO A 117 -18.88 -67.74 -20.92
CA PRO A 117 -17.61 -67.06 -20.56
C PRO A 117 -16.81 -66.36 -21.70
N GLY A 118 -15.70 -65.68 -21.37
CA GLY A 118 -14.59 -65.43 -22.30
C GLY A 118 -13.86 -64.08 -22.17
N ALA A 119 -12.65 -64.08 -21.58
CA ALA A 119 -11.66 -62.99 -21.64
C ALA A 119 -11.05 -62.87 -23.05
N LYS A 120 -10.48 -61.76 -23.56
CA LYS A 120 -9.31 -60.97 -23.09
C LYS A 120 -9.09 -59.76 -24.07
N PRO A 121 -8.03 -58.92 -23.98
CA PRO A 121 -8.08 -57.50 -23.58
C PRO A 121 -7.73 -56.50 -24.71
N THR A 122 -8.15 -55.23 -24.60
CA THR A 122 -7.33 -54.08 -25.09
C THR A 122 -7.89 -52.71 -24.67
N ALA A 123 -6.95 -51.83 -24.31
CA ALA A 123 -6.99 -50.36 -24.31
C ALA A 123 -7.75 -49.63 -23.18
N GLU A 124 -6.99 -49.27 -22.13
CA GLU A 124 -7.29 -48.20 -21.18
C GLU A 124 -7.43 -46.83 -21.88
N PRO A 125 -8.48 -46.04 -21.59
CA PRO A 125 -8.39 -44.60 -21.59
C PRO A 125 -7.99 -44.16 -20.17
N LYS A 126 -6.84 -43.49 -20.08
CA LYS A 126 -6.26 -42.91 -18.85
C LYS A 126 -7.32 -42.24 -17.96
N ALA A 127 -7.66 -42.91 -16.86
CA ALA A 127 -8.36 -42.30 -15.75
C ALA A 127 -7.47 -41.20 -15.17
N LYS A 128 -7.88 -39.94 -15.33
CA LYS A 128 -7.36 -38.83 -14.53
C LYS A 128 -7.70 -39.16 -13.08
N ARG A 129 -6.70 -39.63 -12.33
CA ARG A 129 -6.73 -39.68 -10.87
C ARG A 129 -7.12 -38.29 -10.37
N THR A 130 -8.35 -38.16 -9.89
CA THR A 130 -8.73 -37.11 -8.96
C THR A 130 -7.87 -37.32 -7.72
N SER A 131 -6.96 -36.38 -7.47
CA SER A 131 -6.18 -36.34 -6.24
C SER A 131 -7.13 -36.36 -5.04
N PRO A 132 -6.81 -37.10 -3.97
CA PRO A 132 -7.55 -36.99 -2.72
C PRO A 132 -7.38 -35.55 -2.21
N ILE A 133 -8.45 -34.98 -1.67
CA ILE A 133 -8.37 -33.73 -0.89
C ILE A 133 -7.37 -34.01 0.23
N ALA A 134 -6.17 -33.46 0.07
CA ALA A 134 -5.09 -33.65 1.00
C ALA A 134 -5.42 -32.89 2.28
N ALA A 135 -5.81 -33.65 3.30
CA ALA A 135 -5.67 -33.23 4.69
C ALA A 135 -4.20 -32.82 4.91
N GLY A 136 -3.98 -31.53 5.17
CA GLY A 136 -2.67 -30.99 5.57
C GLY A 136 -1.91 -30.12 4.56
N GLY A 137 -2.48 -29.76 3.42
CA GLY A 137 -1.86 -28.78 2.50
C GLY A 137 -2.47 -27.40 2.68
N ALA A 138 -1.62 -26.38 2.90
CA ALA A 138 -1.96 -24.96 2.99
C ALA A 138 -3.26 -24.61 2.27
N THR A 139 -4.26 -24.15 3.04
CA THR A 139 -5.38 -23.40 2.48
C THR A 139 -4.80 -22.39 1.50
N ASP A 140 -5.29 -22.37 0.27
CA ASP A 140 -4.95 -21.36 -0.74
C ASP A 140 -5.60 -20.02 -0.31
N THR A 141 -5.17 -19.55 0.87
CA THR A 141 -5.59 -18.35 1.59
C THR A 141 -5.20 -17.18 0.73
N GLY A 142 -6.10 -16.68 -0.11
CA GLY A 142 -6.06 -15.28 -0.59
C GLY A 142 -4.84 -14.75 -1.35
N ASP A 143 -3.70 -15.45 -1.36
CA ASP A 143 -2.39 -14.86 -1.57
C ASP A 143 -2.10 -14.91 -3.05
N ILE A 144 -2.48 -13.83 -3.72
CA ILE A 144 -2.00 -13.58 -5.07
C ILE A 144 -0.49 -13.46 -4.95
N PRO A 145 0.30 -14.36 -5.58
CA PRO A 145 1.74 -14.32 -5.45
C PRO A 145 2.23 -12.96 -5.92
N LEU A 146 2.96 -12.28 -5.03
CA LEU A 146 3.37 -10.89 -5.22
C LEU A 146 4.12 -10.66 -6.54
N ILE A 147 4.86 -11.67 -6.99
CA ILE A 147 5.57 -11.65 -8.27
C ILE A 147 4.59 -11.64 -9.45
N ARG A 148 3.51 -12.45 -9.42
CA ARG A 148 2.52 -12.45 -10.51
C ARG A 148 1.76 -11.13 -10.54
N SER A 149 1.32 -10.63 -9.39
CA SER A 149 0.65 -9.31 -9.34
C SER A 149 1.58 -8.18 -9.76
N GLY A 150 2.88 -8.28 -9.45
CA GLY A 150 3.91 -7.33 -9.87
C GLY A 150 4.12 -7.33 -11.38
N LEU A 151 4.20 -8.50 -12.01
CA LEU A 151 4.28 -8.62 -13.47
C LEU A 151 3.03 -8.05 -14.16
N PHE A 152 1.84 -8.36 -13.66
CA PHE A 152 0.60 -7.77 -14.18
C PHE A 152 0.54 -6.26 -13.97
N GLY A 153 0.98 -5.77 -12.80
CA GLY A 153 1.06 -4.35 -12.49
C GLY A 153 2.00 -3.60 -13.41
N LEU A 154 3.22 -4.13 -13.61
CA LEU A 154 4.22 -3.55 -14.50
C LEU A 154 3.75 -3.56 -15.97
N ALA A 155 3.18 -4.68 -16.42
CA ALA A 155 2.62 -4.76 -17.77
C ALA A 155 1.48 -3.76 -17.97
N ALA A 156 0.61 -3.58 -16.97
CA ALA A 156 -0.45 -2.58 -16.99
C ALA A 156 0.10 -1.15 -16.99
N ALA A 157 1.17 -0.87 -16.25
CA ALA A 157 1.87 0.41 -16.25
C ALA A 157 2.43 0.73 -17.64
N VAL A 158 3.14 -0.22 -18.25
CA VAL A 158 3.71 -0.06 -19.60
C VAL A 158 2.61 0.13 -20.64
N ALA A 159 1.54 -0.66 -20.58
CA ALA A 159 0.39 -0.51 -21.47
C ALA A 159 -0.28 0.87 -21.32
N PHE A 160 -0.43 1.36 -20.08
CA PHE A 160 -0.96 2.69 -19.81
C PHE A 160 -0.06 3.80 -20.37
N LEU A 161 1.26 3.66 -20.26
CA LEU A 161 2.21 4.61 -20.86
C LEU A 161 2.12 4.61 -22.39
N ILE A 162 2.10 3.44 -23.03
CA ILE A 162 1.96 3.33 -24.49
C ILE A 162 0.64 3.97 -24.96
N LEU A 163 -0.46 3.72 -24.25
CA LEU A 163 -1.78 4.27 -24.58
C LEU A 163 -1.86 5.79 -24.40
N THR A 164 -1.17 6.34 -23.40
CA THR A 164 -1.21 7.78 -23.09
C THR A 164 -0.18 8.59 -23.89
N PHE A 165 0.80 7.95 -24.51
CA PHE A 165 1.80 8.58 -25.37
C PHE A 165 1.22 9.50 -26.49
N PRO A 166 0.23 9.09 -27.31
CA PRO A 166 -0.32 9.97 -28.36
C PRO A 166 -1.08 11.18 -27.80
N VAL A 167 -1.59 11.08 -26.58
CA VAL A 167 -2.39 12.12 -25.91
C VAL A 167 -1.62 12.84 -24.81
N ARG A 168 -0.27 12.78 -24.84
CA ARG A 168 0.62 13.40 -23.84
C ARG A 168 0.43 14.91 -23.67
N HIS A 169 -0.16 15.57 -24.67
CA HIS A 169 -0.41 17.01 -24.67
C HIS A 169 -1.67 17.41 -23.87
N LEU A 170 -2.55 16.47 -23.50
CA LEU A 170 -3.68 16.77 -22.62
C LEU A 170 -3.15 16.98 -21.19
N GLY A 171 -3.63 18.02 -20.49
CA GLY A 171 -3.03 18.52 -19.25
C GLY A 171 -2.74 17.47 -18.17
N ILE A 172 -3.62 16.48 -17.96
CA ILE A 172 -3.39 15.41 -16.97
C ILE A 172 -2.27 14.43 -17.35
N PHE A 173 -2.09 14.15 -18.65
CA PHE A 173 -1.05 13.25 -19.13
C PHE A 173 0.28 13.98 -19.25
N GLN A 174 0.23 15.29 -19.50
CA GLN A 174 1.42 16.14 -19.45
C GLN A 174 2.10 16.07 -18.07
N LEU A 175 1.31 16.01 -16.99
CA LEU A 175 1.83 15.82 -15.62
C LEU A 175 2.64 14.53 -15.43
N ILE A 176 2.34 13.48 -16.20
CA ILE A 176 3.01 12.18 -16.09
C ILE A 176 4.31 12.19 -16.90
N TRP A 177 4.30 12.80 -18.09
CA TRP A 177 5.42 12.76 -19.03
C TRP A 177 6.47 13.86 -18.82
N ASP A 178 6.06 15.07 -18.45
CA ASP A 178 6.94 16.25 -18.46
C ASP A 178 7.48 16.65 -17.06
N ARG A 179 7.09 15.94 -16.00
CA ARG A 179 7.38 16.32 -14.59
C ARG A 179 8.42 15.44 -13.88
N GLY A 180 9.23 14.70 -14.65
CA GLY A 180 10.38 13.93 -14.13
C GLY A 180 10.10 12.45 -13.83
N PRO A 181 10.99 11.76 -13.08
CA PRO A 181 10.91 10.31 -12.87
C PRO A 181 9.86 9.88 -11.83
N ILE A 182 9.53 10.76 -10.88
CA ILE A 182 8.64 10.45 -9.75
C ILE A 182 7.23 10.05 -10.19
N PRO A 183 6.55 10.75 -11.14
CA PRO A 183 5.26 10.32 -11.67
C PRO A 183 5.24 8.89 -12.22
N PHE A 184 6.32 8.41 -12.85
CA PHE A 184 6.41 7.04 -13.37
C PHE A 184 6.42 6.01 -12.23
N VAL A 185 7.20 6.27 -11.17
CA VAL A 185 7.25 5.37 -10.00
C VAL A 185 5.88 5.33 -9.31
N THR A 186 5.25 6.49 -9.12
CA THR A 186 3.89 6.61 -8.58
C THR A 186 2.90 5.81 -9.41
N LEU A 187 2.96 5.92 -10.75
CA LEU A 187 2.10 5.16 -11.67
C LEU A 187 2.30 3.65 -11.54
N VAL A 188 3.54 3.16 -11.44
CA VAL A 188 3.84 1.73 -11.26
C VAL A 188 3.24 1.22 -9.95
N LEU A 189 3.41 1.96 -8.85
CA LEU A 189 2.80 1.59 -7.56
C LEU A 189 1.27 1.59 -7.61
N THR A 190 0.66 2.58 -8.26
CA THR A 190 -0.79 2.68 -8.44
C THR A 190 -1.34 1.52 -9.26
N THR A 191 -0.74 1.24 -10.43
CA THR A 191 -1.18 0.17 -11.32
C THR A 191 -0.96 -1.22 -10.74
N TRP A 192 0.12 -1.43 -9.98
CA TRP A 192 0.33 -2.66 -9.23
C TRP A 192 -0.72 -2.84 -8.12
N SER A 193 -1.01 -1.78 -7.36
CA SER A 193 -2.08 -1.81 -6.35
C SER A 193 -3.43 -2.15 -6.98
N LEU A 194 -3.78 -1.51 -8.09
CA LEU A 194 -5.02 -1.78 -8.83
C LEU A 194 -5.05 -3.22 -9.38
N ALA A 195 -3.93 -3.74 -9.88
CA ALA A 195 -3.86 -5.12 -10.36
C ALA A 195 -4.17 -6.12 -9.24
N ILE A 196 -3.64 -5.91 -8.03
CA ILE A 196 -3.96 -6.74 -6.85
C ILE A 196 -5.46 -6.66 -6.54
N LEU A 197 -6.03 -5.45 -6.50
CA LEU A 197 -7.45 -5.24 -6.22
C LEU A 197 -8.36 -5.90 -7.27
N VAL A 198 -8.02 -5.80 -8.56
CA VAL A 198 -8.80 -6.43 -9.64
C VAL A 198 -8.76 -7.95 -9.53
N LEU A 199 -7.60 -8.54 -9.23
CA LEU A 199 -7.48 -9.98 -9.03
C LEU A 199 -8.27 -10.45 -7.81
N LYS A 200 -8.21 -9.72 -6.68
CA LYS A 200 -9.03 -9.98 -5.50
C LYS A 200 -10.52 -9.83 -5.80
N TRP A 201 -10.92 -8.79 -6.52
CA TRP A 201 -12.32 -8.59 -6.90
C TRP A 201 -12.88 -9.73 -7.75
N ARG A 202 -12.07 -10.27 -8.67
CA ARG A 202 -12.44 -11.46 -9.44
C ARG A 202 -12.57 -12.70 -8.55
N LYS A 203 -11.66 -12.89 -7.59
CA LYS A 203 -11.70 -14.00 -6.62
C LYS A 203 -12.94 -13.90 -5.73
N LEU A 204 -13.23 -12.72 -5.19
CA LEU A 204 -14.42 -12.45 -4.39
C LEU A 204 -15.71 -12.72 -5.18
N LYS A 205 -15.79 -12.26 -6.43
CA LYS A 205 -16.96 -12.52 -7.28
C LYS A 205 -17.19 -14.01 -7.47
N HIS A 206 -16.12 -14.76 -7.72
CA HIS A 206 -16.17 -16.22 -7.86
C HIS A 206 -16.60 -16.91 -6.55
N GLN A 207 -16.11 -16.44 -5.40
CA GLN A 207 -16.51 -16.95 -4.09
C GLN A 207 -17.98 -16.65 -3.76
N ARG A 208 -18.48 -15.48 -4.15
CA ARG A 208 -19.89 -15.12 -3.97
C ARG A 208 -20.81 -15.96 -4.85
N GLU A 209 -20.38 -16.36 -6.05
CA GLU A 209 -21.10 -17.33 -6.87
C GLU A 209 -21.13 -18.73 -6.23
N ALA A 210 -20.09 -19.11 -5.48
CA ALA A 210 -20.05 -20.37 -4.75
C ALA A 210 -21.07 -20.44 -3.59
N MET A 211 -21.49 -19.30 -3.03
CA MET A 211 -22.53 -19.24 -2.00
C MET A 211 -23.93 -19.63 -2.50
N LEU A 212 -24.14 -19.65 -3.82
CA LEU A 212 -25.40 -20.10 -4.42
C LEU A 212 -25.53 -21.63 -4.47
N LEU A 213 -24.46 -22.37 -4.16
CA LEU A 213 -24.51 -23.81 -4.09
C LEU A 213 -25.15 -24.26 -2.77
N ASP A 214 -26.06 -25.23 -2.88
CA ASP A 214 -26.60 -25.93 -1.72
C ASP A 214 -25.56 -26.95 -1.21
N VAL A 215 -24.65 -26.49 -0.35
CA VAL A 215 -23.56 -27.32 0.21
C VAL A 215 -24.10 -28.38 1.18
N LEU A 216 -25.17 -28.06 1.92
CA LEU A 216 -25.80 -28.94 2.90
C LEU A 216 -27.31 -29.13 2.59
N PRO A 217 -27.65 -29.91 1.56
CA PRO A 217 -29.04 -30.13 1.18
C PRO A 217 -29.86 -30.74 2.32
N THR A 218 -31.06 -30.24 2.54
CA THR A 218 -32.02 -30.77 3.51
C THR A 218 -32.65 -32.09 3.06
N GLU A 219 -32.58 -32.41 1.76
CA GLU A 219 -33.11 -33.65 1.17
C GLU A 219 -32.27 -34.89 1.52
N LEU A 220 -30.98 -34.73 1.85
CA LEU A 220 -30.11 -35.86 2.19
C LEU A 220 -30.38 -36.39 3.60
N SER A 221 -30.51 -35.48 4.57
CA SER A 221 -30.86 -35.77 5.96
C SER A 221 -31.25 -34.47 6.67
N ARG A 222 -32.29 -34.49 7.51
CA ARG A 222 -32.67 -33.30 8.30
C ARG A 222 -31.65 -33.02 9.42
N GLU A 223 -31.11 -34.08 10.03
CA GLU A 223 -30.09 -34.03 11.07
C GLU A 223 -28.76 -34.60 10.57
N ILE A 224 -27.64 -34.03 11.02
CA ILE A 224 -26.28 -34.45 10.70
C ILE A 224 -25.78 -35.32 11.86
N THR A 225 -25.99 -36.63 11.72
CA THR A 225 -25.47 -37.68 12.60
C THR A 225 -24.24 -38.35 12.00
N LEU A 226 -23.45 -39.08 12.82
CA LEU A 226 -22.24 -39.81 12.40
C LEU A 226 -22.45 -40.71 11.18
N ASP A 227 -23.62 -41.35 11.04
CA ASP A 227 -23.94 -42.23 9.91
C ASP A 227 -24.29 -41.46 8.62
N SER A 228 -24.74 -40.21 8.75
CA SER A 228 -25.13 -39.36 7.62
C SER A 228 -23.96 -38.55 7.05
N LEU A 229 -22.86 -38.38 7.81
CA LEU A 229 -21.71 -37.57 7.40
C LEU A 229 -21.08 -38.02 6.08
N ASP A 230 -20.93 -39.33 5.87
CA ASP A 230 -20.31 -39.83 4.65
C ASP A 230 -21.12 -39.45 3.39
N LYS A 231 -22.45 -39.32 3.51
CA LYS A 231 -23.31 -38.86 2.40
C LYS A 231 -23.09 -37.38 2.10
N PHE A 232 -22.98 -36.54 3.13
CA PHE A 232 -22.67 -35.12 2.96
C PHE A 232 -21.27 -34.91 2.38
N GLN A 233 -20.28 -35.65 2.85
CA GLN A 233 -18.92 -35.58 2.33
C GLN A 233 -18.87 -35.97 0.84
N GLN A 234 -19.55 -37.04 0.43
CA GLN A 234 -19.66 -37.45 -0.97
C GLN A 234 -20.36 -36.39 -1.84
N HIS A 235 -21.42 -35.75 -1.35
CA HIS A 235 -22.09 -34.64 -2.05
C HIS A 235 -21.15 -33.45 -2.26
N ILE A 236 -20.41 -33.07 -1.22
CA ILE A 236 -19.45 -31.96 -1.29
C ILE A 236 -18.32 -32.25 -2.28
N HIS A 237 -17.80 -33.48 -2.33
CA HIS A 237 -16.81 -33.88 -3.32
C HIS A 237 -17.35 -33.90 -4.76
N GLY A 238 -18.67 -33.99 -4.94
CA GLY A 238 -19.35 -33.90 -6.25
C GLY A 238 -19.54 -32.48 -6.77
N LEU A 239 -19.19 -31.45 -5.99
CA LEU A 239 -19.31 -30.05 -6.39
C LEU A 239 -18.26 -29.68 -7.46
N PRO A 240 -18.59 -28.78 -8.40
CA PRO A 240 -17.68 -28.36 -9.47
C PRO A 240 -16.40 -27.73 -8.91
N GLY A 241 -15.25 -28.13 -9.48
CA GLY A 241 -13.92 -27.98 -8.87
C GLY A 241 -13.47 -26.57 -8.47
N ASP A 242 -14.01 -25.52 -9.06
CA ASP A 242 -13.66 -24.14 -8.68
C ASP A 242 -14.48 -23.63 -7.47
N ALA A 243 -15.62 -24.25 -7.16
CA ALA A 243 -16.46 -23.90 -6.00
C ALA A 243 -16.04 -24.64 -4.72
N ALA A 244 -15.38 -25.79 -4.87
CA ALA A 244 -14.86 -26.60 -3.77
C ALA A 244 -13.77 -25.88 -2.95
N GLN A 245 -13.10 -24.88 -3.53
CA GLN A 245 -12.08 -24.06 -2.87
C GLN A 245 -12.63 -22.77 -2.23
N SER A 246 -13.95 -22.61 -2.14
CA SER A 246 -14.56 -21.46 -1.48
C SER A 246 -14.41 -21.51 0.05
N PHE A 247 -14.44 -20.35 0.71
CA PHE A 247 -14.45 -20.26 2.17
C PHE A 247 -15.60 -21.08 2.77
N LEU A 248 -16.79 -21.02 2.17
CA LEU A 248 -17.97 -21.76 2.58
C LEU A 248 -17.74 -23.28 2.60
N VAL A 249 -17.34 -23.84 1.46
CA VAL A 249 -17.17 -25.30 1.33
C VAL A 249 -16.05 -25.78 2.25
N ASN A 250 -14.93 -25.07 2.31
CA ASN A 250 -13.82 -25.45 3.16
C ASN A 250 -14.19 -25.39 4.66
N ARG A 251 -14.93 -24.35 5.09
CA ARG A 251 -15.38 -24.24 6.48
C ARG A 251 -16.35 -25.36 6.84
N VAL A 252 -17.32 -25.66 5.97
CA VAL A 252 -18.27 -26.77 6.17
C VAL A 252 -17.54 -28.12 6.24
N VAL A 253 -16.61 -28.39 5.32
CA VAL A 253 -15.83 -29.65 5.32
C VAL A 253 -15.03 -29.78 6.60
N ARG A 254 -14.31 -28.73 7.02
CA ARG A 254 -13.56 -28.73 8.29
C ARG A 254 -14.47 -28.95 9.50
N GLY A 255 -15.64 -28.31 9.53
CA GLY A 255 -16.62 -28.50 10.60
C GLY A 255 -17.12 -29.95 10.67
N LEU A 256 -17.45 -30.54 9.52
CA LEU A 256 -17.87 -31.95 9.42
C LEU A 256 -16.75 -32.92 9.84
N GLU A 257 -15.50 -32.66 9.42
CA GLU A 257 -14.34 -33.46 9.82
C GLU A 257 -14.07 -33.37 11.33
N HIS A 258 -14.17 -32.17 11.92
CA HIS A 258 -14.03 -31.99 13.37
C HIS A 258 -15.13 -32.73 14.13
N PHE A 259 -16.38 -32.65 13.67
CA PHE A 259 -17.49 -33.38 14.27
C PHE A 259 -17.30 -34.90 14.17
N ARG A 260 -16.81 -35.41 13.03
CA ARG A 260 -16.51 -36.84 12.83
C ARG A 260 -15.49 -37.36 13.84
N VAL A 261 -14.45 -36.58 14.14
CA VAL A 261 -13.37 -36.99 15.05
C VAL A 261 -13.77 -36.83 16.52
N ARG A 262 -14.33 -35.66 16.89
CA ARG A 262 -14.64 -35.31 18.28
C ARG A 262 -15.95 -35.93 18.78
N LYS A 263 -16.90 -36.20 17.89
CA LYS A 263 -18.23 -36.74 18.21
C LYS A 263 -18.97 -35.89 19.26
N SER A 264 -18.78 -34.58 19.21
CA SER A 264 -19.45 -33.61 20.08
C SER A 264 -19.83 -32.38 19.25
N ALA A 265 -21.09 -31.97 19.32
CA ALA A 265 -21.57 -30.77 18.66
C ALA A 265 -20.99 -29.51 19.34
N ALA A 266 -20.96 -29.48 20.67
CA ALA A 266 -20.43 -28.37 21.46
C ALA A 266 -18.96 -28.07 21.13
N GLU A 267 -18.09 -29.08 21.07
CA GLU A 267 -16.68 -28.87 20.71
C GLU A 267 -16.51 -28.39 19.25
N THR A 268 -17.42 -28.79 18.36
CA THR A 268 -17.38 -28.36 16.95
C THR A 268 -17.71 -26.88 16.81
N VAL A 269 -18.65 -26.35 17.62
CA VAL A 269 -18.98 -24.92 17.67
C VAL A 269 -17.75 -24.10 18.06
N THR A 270 -17.08 -24.45 19.16
CA THR A 270 -15.87 -23.75 19.63
C THR A 270 -14.75 -23.75 18.59
N MET A 271 -14.58 -24.87 17.87
CA MET A 271 -13.58 -24.96 16.80
C MET A 271 -13.96 -24.11 15.58
N MET A 272 -15.26 -24.02 15.24
CA MET A 272 -15.74 -23.20 14.13
C MET A 272 -15.60 -21.71 14.40
N GLU A 273 -15.77 -21.28 15.65
CA GLU A 273 -15.49 -19.90 16.11
C GLU A 273 -14.00 -19.56 15.92
N SER A 274 -13.09 -20.43 16.37
CA SER A 274 -11.65 -20.23 16.14
C SER A 274 -11.28 -20.18 14.66
N GLN A 275 -11.94 -20.98 13.81
CA GLN A 275 -11.73 -20.93 12.36
C GLN A 275 -12.27 -19.63 11.73
N SER A 276 -13.33 -19.03 12.29
CA SER A 276 -13.84 -17.72 11.88
C SER A 276 -12.78 -16.64 12.10
N ASP A 277 -12.22 -16.58 13.29
CA ASP A 277 -11.16 -15.63 13.62
C ASP A 277 -9.93 -15.78 12.71
N ILE A 278 -9.56 -17.03 12.39
CA ILE A 278 -8.46 -17.31 11.46
C ILE A 278 -8.77 -16.77 10.06
N ASP A 279 -9.97 -17.01 9.55
CA ASP A 279 -10.36 -16.54 8.21
C ASP A 279 -10.47 -15.00 8.15
N ALA A 280 -11.01 -14.37 9.19
CA ALA A 280 -11.06 -12.91 9.31
C ALA A 280 -9.65 -12.29 9.34
N ASN A 281 -8.73 -12.87 10.13
CA ASN A 281 -7.34 -12.43 10.17
C ASN A 281 -6.61 -12.64 8.83
N ASN A 282 -6.90 -13.73 8.13
CA ASN A 282 -6.35 -13.98 6.79
C ASN A 282 -6.82 -12.93 5.78
N VAL A 283 -8.11 -12.55 5.79
CA VAL A 283 -8.63 -11.45 4.97
C VAL A 283 -7.86 -10.17 5.28
N ALA A 284 -7.77 -9.78 6.56
CA ALA A 284 -7.09 -8.56 6.97
C ALA A 284 -5.60 -8.54 6.56
N SER A 285 -4.89 -9.64 6.77
CA SER A 285 -3.47 -9.81 6.44
C SER A 285 -3.22 -9.68 4.94
N SER A 286 -4.10 -10.22 4.10
CA SER A 286 -3.94 -10.20 2.63
C SER A 286 -3.95 -8.80 2.00
N TYR A 287 -4.42 -7.77 2.73
CA TYR A 287 -4.37 -6.36 2.28
C TYR A 287 -3.13 -5.59 2.73
N THR A 288 -2.27 -6.19 3.57
CA THR A 288 -1.12 -5.49 4.17
C THR A 288 -0.23 -4.84 3.11
N ILE A 289 0.12 -5.58 2.04
CA ILE A 289 0.98 -5.04 0.98
C ILE A 289 0.34 -3.86 0.24
N VAL A 290 -0.96 -3.92 -0.03
CA VAL A 290 -1.68 -2.82 -0.70
C VAL A 290 -1.73 -1.60 0.19
N LYS A 291 -1.91 -1.78 1.51
CA LYS A 291 -1.84 -0.68 2.50
C LYS A 291 -0.46 -0.03 2.52
N VAL A 292 0.62 -0.82 2.44
CA VAL A 292 1.99 -0.29 2.34
C VAL A 292 2.16 0.56 1.07
N PHE A 293 1.65 0.12 -0.09
CA PHE A 293 1.70 0.92 -1.31
C PHE A 293 0.90 2.22 -1.21
N ILE A 294 -0.31 2.18 -0.64
CA ILE A 294 -1.13 3.38 -0.42
C ILE A 294 -0.40 4.38 0.48
N TRP A 295 0.32 3.88 1.51
CA TRP A 295 1.14 4.71 2.40
C TRP A 295 2.38 5.27 1.71
N ALA A 296 2.99 4.53 0.78
CA ALA A 296 4.16 4.98 0.02
C ALA A 296 3.83 6.09 -1.00
N LEU A 297 2.62 6.13 -1.57
CA LEU A 297 2.25 7.11 -2.61
C LEU A 297 2.39 8.57 -2.15
N PRO A 298 1.86 9.02 -0.99
CA PRO A 298 2.10 10.37 -0.48
C PRO A 298 3.57 10.69 -0.22
N ILE A 299 4.35 9.72 0.26
CA ILE A 299 5.78 9.88 0.50
C ILE A 299 6.52 10.10 -0.81
N MET A 300 6.18 9.35 -1.87
CA MET A 300 6.70 9.59 -3.22
C MET A 300 6.35 10.99 -3.72
N GLY A 301 5.13 11.47 -3.46
CA GLY A 301 4.72 12.84 -3.77
C GLY A 301 5.55 13.89 -3.03
N PHE A 302 5.84 13.67 -1.75
CA PHE A 302 6.71 14.55 -0.96
C PHE A 302 8.17 14.52 -1.43
N ILE A 303 8.68 13.36 -1.84
CA ILE A 303 10.02 13.26 -2.46
C ILE A 303 10.05 14.10 -3.75
N GLY A 304 8.97 14.08 -4.54
CA GLY A 304 8.81 14.94 -5.72
C GLY A 304 8.93 16.44 -5.41
N THR A 305 8.27 16.92 -4.35
CA THR A 305 8.42 18.32 -3.94
C THR A 305 9.81 18.66 -3.44
N VAL A 306 10.42 17.79 -2.62
CA VAL A 306 11.78 18.03 -2.13
C VAL A 306 12.75 18.17 -3.31
N ILE A 307 12.70 17.26 -4.28
CA ILE A 307 13.55 17.33 -5.48
C ILE A 307 13.28 18.60 -6.28
N GLY A 308 12.02 18.94 -6.55
CA GLY A 308 11.68 20.13 -7.33
C GLY A 308 12.09 21.43 -6.64
N VAL A 309 11.85 21.57 -5.33
CA VAL A 309 12.27 22.73 -4.54
C VAL A 309 13.80 22.82 -4.47
N SER A 310 14.50 21.71 -4.21
CA SER A 310 15.98 21.69 -4.21
C SER A 310 16.56 22.10 -5.56
N SER A 311 15.98 21.62 -6.67
CA SER A 311 16.42 22.00 -8.02
C SER A 311 16.17 23.49 -8.33
N ALA A 312 15.03 24.03 -7.89
CA ALA A 312 14.69 25.44 -8.06
C ALA A 312 15.66 26.34 -7.28
N VAL A 313 15.98 25.99 -6.02
CA VAL A 313 16.95 26.73 -5.20
C VAL A 313 18.36 26.65 -5.79
N ALA A 314 18.78 25.47 -6.25
CA ALA A 314 20.09 25.31 -6.89
C ALA A 314 20.23 26.14 -8.17
N SER A 315 19.17 26.18 -8.99
CA SER A 315 19.13 27.02 -10.21
C SER A 315 19.25 28.51 -9.87
N LEU A 316 18.56 28.99 -8.84
CA LEU A 316 18.63 30.38 -8.43
C LEU A 316 20.03 30.76 -7.91
N ALA A 317 20.64 29.89 -7.10
CA ALA A 317 21.97 30.11 -6.56
C ALA A 317 23.04 30.23 -7.67
N GLY A 318 23.03 29.30 -8.63
CA GLY A 318 23.98 29.34 -9.76
C GLY A 318 23.76 30.54 -10.69
N SER A 319 22.50 30.94 -10.88
CA SER A 319 22.17 32.14 -11.66
C SER A 319 22.62 33.43 -10.99
N LEU A 320 22.49 33.55 -9.66
CA LEU A 320 22.97 34.71 -8.90
C LEU A 320 24.50 34.82 -8.91
N GLU A 321 25.20 33.69 -8.94
CA GLU A 321 26.67 33.66 -9.06
C GLU A 321 27.15 34.08 -10.46
N SER A 322 26.32 33.86 -11.49
CA SER A 322 26.62 34.18 -12.90
C SER A 322 26.00 35.50 -13.38
N ALA A 323 25.18 36.16 -12.56
CA ALA A 323 24.38 37.31 -12.98
C ALA A 323 25.21 38.60 -13.10
N THR A 324 25.59 38.93 -14.33
CA THR A 324 26.08 40.28 -14.72
C THR A 324 24.96 41.16 -15.28
N ASP A 325 23.77 40.60 -15.56
CA ASP A 325 22.69 41.26 -16.30
C ASP A 325 21.31 41.03 -15.66
N ILE A 326 20.45 42.07 -15.64
CA ILE A 326 19.12 42.05 -14.98
C ILE A 326 18.14 41.06 -15.66
N THR A 327 18.32 40.83 -16.95
CA THR A 327 17.54 39.87 -17.76
C THR A 327 17.76 38.43 -17.29
N ALA A 328 19.00 38.06 -16.91
CA ALA A 328 19.33 36.73 -16.40
C ALA A 328 18.60 36.43 -15.08
N VAL A 329 18.42 37.43 -14.22
CA VAL A 329 17.68 37.29 -12.95
C VAL A 329 16.20 37.03 -13.20
N LYS A 330 15.59 37.70 -14.18
CA LYS A 330 14.18 37.49 -14.56
C LYS A 330 13.93 36.06 -15.06
N ASP A 331 14.80 35.56 -15.93
CA ASP A 331 14.67 34.20 -16.47
C ASP A 331 14.88 33.14 -15.37
N SER A 332 15.83 33.39 -14.46
CA SER A 332 16.07 32.52 -13.30
C SER A 332 14.87 32.45 -12.36
N LEU A 333 14.19 33.58 -12.11
CA LEU A 333 12.95 33.57 -11.33
C LEU A 333 11.83 32.78 -12.02
N LYS A 334 11.72 32.91 -13.35
CA LYS A 334 10.74 32.13 -14.14
C LYS A 334 11.00 30.63 -14.04
N ASP A 335 12.26 30.21 -14.09
CA ASP A 335 12.66 28.81 -13.96
C ASP A 335 12.40 28.27 -12.54
N VAL A 336 12.65 29.08 -11.51
CA VAL A 336 12.32 28.74 -10.11
C VAL A 336 10.83 28.49 -9.95
N PHE A 337 9.97 29.39 -10.45
CA PHE A 337 8.51 29.19 -10.39
C PHE A 337 8.06 27.99 -11.23
N GLY A 338 8.73 27.70 -12.35
CA GLY A 338 8.51 26.50 -13.15
C GLY A 338 8.82 25.21 -12.40
N GLY A 339 10.00 25.13 -11.77
CA GLY A 339 10.43 23.98 -10.96
C GLY A 339 9.55 23.77 -9.71
N LEU A 340 9.12 24.86 -9.08
CA LEU A 340 8.17 24.81 -7.97
C LEU A 340 6.79 24.30 -8.41
N GLY A 341 6.30 24.76 -9.57
CA GLY A 341 5.06 24.26 -10.15
C GLY A 341 5.11 22.76 -10.46
N VAL A 342 6.23 22.29 -11.02
CA VAL A 342 6.49 20.85 -11.25
C VAL A 342 6.42 20.07 -9.94
N ALA A 343 7.08 20.56 -8.88
CA ALA A 343 7.05 19.95 -7.55
C ALA A 343 5.61 19.75 -7.05
N PHE A 344 4.81 20.83 -7.01
CA PHE A 344 3.44 20.76 -6.52
C PHE A 344 2.55 19.84 -7.36
N ASP A 345 2.70 19.88 -8.69
CA ASP A 345 1.98 18.98 -9.60
C ASP A 345 2.26 17.51 -9.29
N THR A 346 3.52 17.14 -9.02
CA THR A 346 3.88 15.74 -8.70
C THR A 346 3.25 15.26 -7.39
N THR A 347 3.17 16.12 -6.36
CA THR A 347 2.51 15.77 -5.10
C THR A 347 1.00 15.69 -5.26
N LEU A 348 0.39 16.63 -5.99
CA LEU A 348 -1.05 16.60 -6.26
C LEU A 348 -1.43 15.31 -6.97
N LEU A 349 -0.67 14.92 -8.01
CA LEU A 349 -0.87 13.66 -8.72
C LEU A 349 -0.79 12.46 -7.79
N ALA A 350 0.24 12.38 -6.94
CA ALA A 350 0.43 11.26 -6.02
C ALA A 350 -0.70 11.13 -4.99
N LEU A 351 -1.19 12.26 -4.45
CA LEU A 351 -2.32 12.28 -3.52
C LEU A 351 -3.63 11.85 -4.18
N VAL A 352 -3.90 12.34 -5.39
CA VAL A 352 -5.09 11.94 -6.16
C VAL A 352 -5.07 10.46 -6.48
N LEU A 353 -3.94 9.93 -6.97
CA LEU A 353 -3.81 8.50 -7.26
C LEU A 353 -3.90 7.63 -6.00
N SER A 354 -3.36 8.09 -4.86
CA SER A 354 -3.53 7.41 -3.57
C SER A 354 -5.00 7.30 -3.17
N LEU A 355 -5.77 8.38 -3.32
CA LEU A 355 -7.21 8.38 -3.05
C LEU A 355 -7.97 7.41 -3.98
N VAL A 356 -7.64 7.41 -5.27
CA VAL A 356 -8.25 6.53 -6.28
C VAL A 356 -8.04 5.05 -5.95
N VAL A 357 -6.92 4.66 -5.33
CA VAL A 357 -6.65 3.27 -4.92
C VAL A 357 -7.29 2.95 -3.57
N LYS A 358 -7.27 3.89 -2.62
CA LYS A 358 -7.73 3.66 -1.24
C LYS A 358 -9.22 3.34 -1.15
N ILE A 359 -10.06 4.05 -1.93
CA ILE A 359 -11.52 3.85 -1.94
C ILE A 359 -11.89 2.42 -2.36
N PRO A 360 -11.49 1.91 -3.54
CA PRO A 360 -11.81 0.55 -3.94
C PRO A 360 -11.14 -0.49 -3.04
N GLN A 361 -9.95 -0.23 -2.50
CA GLN A 361 -9.31 -1.11 -1.52
C GLN A 361 -10.19 -1.30 -0.28
N SER A 362 -10.68 -0.19 0.30
CA SER A 362 -11.50 -0.23 1.51
C SER A 362 -12.85 -0.91 1.26
N ALA A 363 -13.48 -0.61 0.11
CA ALA A 363 -14.74 -1.25 -0.28
C ALA A 363 -14.56 -2.77 -0.50
N LEU A 364 -13.47 -3.18 -1.15
CA LEU A 364 -13.20 -4.59 -1.42
C LEU A 364 -12.86 -5.36 -0.14
N GLN A 365 -12.05 -4.78 0.75
CA GLN A 365 -11.73 -5.37 2.06
C GLN A 365 -13.02 -5.59 2.86
N LYS A 366 -13.89 -4.58 2.95
CA LYS A 366 -15.19 -4.71 3.61
C LYS A 366 -16.02 -5.84 3.01
N SER A 367 -16.10 -5.93 1.68
CA SER A 367 -16.89 -6.98 1.04
C SER A 367 -16.32 -8.40 1.22
N GLU A 368 -15.01 -8.55 1.43
CA GLU A 368 -14.40 -9.84 1.82
C GLU A 368 -14.67 -10.16 3.30
N GLU A 369 -14.66 -9.17 4.19
CA GLU A 369 -15.05 -9.33 5.61
C GLU A 369 -16.52 -9.73 5.73
N ASP A 370 -17.42 -9.05 5.01
CA ASP A 370 -18.86 -9.37 4.96
C ASP A 370 -19.09 -10.81 4.43
N LEU A 371 -18.26 -11.28 3.48
CA LEU A 371 -18.32 -12.65 2.97
C LEU A 371 -18.00 -13.67 4.06
N VAL A 372 -16.96 -13.44 4.87
CA VAL A 372 -16.59 -14.34 5.98
C VAL A 372 -17.72 -14.39 7.01
N THR A 373 -18.27 -13.23 7.39
CA THR A 373 -19.42 -13.15 8.30
C THR A 373 -20.62 -13.94 7.78
N TRP A 374 -20.92 -13.85 6.47
CA TRP A 374 -22.01 -14.64 5.88
C TRP A 374 -21.73 -16.15 5.95
N VAL A 375 -20.47 -16.57 5.76
CA VAL A 375 -20.08 -17.98 5.90
C VAL A 375 -20.32 -18.48 7.33
N ASP A 376 -20.00 -17.66 8.32
CA ASP A 376 -20.24 -18.00 9.74
C ASP A 376 -21.73 -18.14 10.02
N GLU A 377 -22.54 -17.18 9.54
CA GLU A 377 -24.00 -17.23 9.65
C GLU A 377 -24.57 -18.50 8.99
N TYR A 378 -24.12 -18.83 7.76
CA TYR A 378 -24.54 -20.06 7.09
C TYR A 378 -24.17 -21.30 7.90
N CYS A 379 -22.97 -21.36 8.48
CA CYS A 379 -22.53 -22.49 9.29
C CYS A 379 -23.36 -22.60 10.57
N ASN A 380 -23.65 -21.50 11.25
CA ASN A 380 -24.49 -21.49 12.44
C ASN A 380 -25.89 -22.02 12.13
N GLU A 381 -26.52 -21.46 11.09
CA GLU A 381 -27.90 -21.77 10.71
C GLU A 381 -28.09 -23.15 10.07
N ASN A 382 -27.16 -23.58 9.21
CA ASN A 382 -27.35 -24.77 8.36
C ASN A 382 -26.46 -25.96 8.75
N LEU A 383 -25.36 -25.74 9.48
CA LEU A 383 -24.48 -26.82 9.94
C LEU A 383 -24.68 -27.07 11.43
N LEU A 384 -24.37 -26.09 12.30
CA LEU A 384 -24.33 -26.26 13.75
C LEU A 384 -25.71 -26.60 14.34
N LYS A 385 -26.77 -25.91 13.92
CA LYS A 385 -28.15 -26.24 14.34
C LYS A 385 -28.60 -27.67 13.98
N ARG A 386 -27.96 -28.30 12.99
CA ARG A 386 -28.31 -29.65 12.50
C ARG A 386 -27.39 -30.74 13.02
N LEU A 387 -26.30 -30.41 13.72
CA LEU A 387 -25.40 -31.42 14.31
C LEU A 387 -26.09 -32.14 15.47
N ASN A 388 -26.08 -33.47 15.45
CA ASN A 388 -26.61 -34.31 16.52
C ASN A 388 -25.56 -35.37 16.90
N ASP A 389 -24.98 -35.22 18.10
CA ASP A 389 -23.93 -36.10 18.63
C ASP A 389 -24.46 -37.33 19.37
N GLY A 390 -25.80 -37.51 19.45
CA GLY A 390 -26.45 -38.66 20.05
C GLY A 390 -26.24 -38.80 21.56
N ARG A 391 -25.60 -37.82 22.21
CA ARG A 391 -25.40 -37.79 23.66
C ARG A 391 -26.58 -37.16 24.40
N GLU A 392 -27.42 -36.43 23.68
CA GLU A 392 -28.72 -35.92 24.11
C GLU A 392 -29.66 -36.02 22.90
N GLY A 393 -30.92 -36.45 23.09
CA GLY A 393 -31.92 -36.30 22.05
C GLY A 393 -31.97 -34.83 21.62
N GLY A 394 -31.93 -34.57 20.31
CA GLY A 394 -31.83 -33.23 19.71
C GLY A 394 -32.76 -32.19 20.37
N GLY A 395 -32.21 -31.42 21.31
CA GLY A 395 -32.94 -30.57 22.24
C GLY A 395 -33.24 -29.16 21.75
N LEU A 396 -33.27 -28.92 20.43
CA LEU A 396 -33.84 -27.68 19.88
C LEU A 396 -35.03 -27.90 18.94
N ALA A 397 -35.37 -29.15 18.58
CA ALA A 397 -36.31 -29.39 17.49
C ALA A 397 -37.63 -30.09 17.88
N ASN A 398 -37.83 -30.59 19.11
CA ASN A 398 -39.12 -31.16 19.51
C ASN A 398 -39.29 -31.21 21.05
N ALA A 399 -39.77 -30.11 21.63
CA ALA A 399 -40.30 -30.11 23.00
C ALA A 399 -41.82 -30.39 22.95
N GLY A 400 -42.16 -31.68 22.89
CA GLY A 400 -43.55 -32.12 22.74
C GLY A 400 -43.83 -33.44 23.46
N SER A 401 -43.44 -33.59 24.73
CA SER A 401 -44.06 -34.52 25.69
C SER A 401 -43.38 -34.47 27.07
N GLU A 402 -44.21 -34.30 28.11
CA GLU A 402 -43.93 -34.32 29.56
C GLU A 402 -43.15 -33.14 30.21
N PRO A 403 -43.86 -32.06 30.62
CA PRO A 403 -43.26 -30.89 31.27
C PRO A 403 -42.71 -31.16 32.68
N GLU A 404 -43.09 -32.24 33.37
CA GLU A 404 -42.69 -32.46 34.77
C GLU A 404 -41.35 -33.19 34.92
N ALA A 405 -41.07 -34.18 34.05
CA ALA A 405 -39.77 -34.87 34.05
C ALA A 405 -38.66 -33.95 33.54
N PHE A 406 -38.93 -33.16 32.50
CA PHE A 406 -38.01 -32.15 31.98
C PHE A 406 -37.74 -31.04 33.01
N ARG A 407 -38.77 -30.57 33.74
CA ARG A 407 -38.58 -29.60 34.82
C ARG A 407 -37.73 -30.14 35.97
N LYS A 408 -37.97 -31.37 36.43
CA LYS A 408 -37.16 -31.96 37.52
C LYS A 408 -35.70 -32.19 37.11
N VAL A 409 -35.45 -32.60 35.87
CA VAL A 409 -34.08 -32.81 35.35
C VAL A 409 -33.39 -31.47 35.09
N ILE A 410 -34.09 -30.46 34.58
CA ILE A 410 -33.57 -29.10 34.47
C ILE A 410 -33.28 -28.51 35.84
N GLU A 411 -34.16 -28.67 36.82
CA GLU A 411 -33.97 -28.10 38.16
C GLU A 411 -32.82 -28.79 38.90
N ALA A 412 -32.66 -30.11 38.73
CA ALA A 412 -31.53 -30.87 39.26
C ALA A 412 -30.20 -30.54 38.56
N SER A 413 -30.19 -30.36 37.24
CA SER A 413 -28.99 -29.97 36.48
C SER A 413 -28.63 -28.50 36.68
N LEU A 414 -29.61 -27.60 36.74
CA LEU A 414 -29.46 -26.17 37.00
C LEU A 414 -28.96 -25.91 38.43
N ALA A 415 -29.40 -26.70 39.42
CA ALA A 415 -28.86 -26.60 40.78
C ALA A 415 -27.36 -26.95 40.83
N SER A 416 -26.93 -28.00 40.12
CA SER A 416 -25.51 -28.35 40.03
C SER A 416 -24.72 -27.27 39.27
N HIS A 417 -25.24 -26.79 38.14
CA HIS A 417 -24.62 -25.73 37.34
C HIS A 417 -24.59 -24.39 38.07
N GLN A 418 -25.56 -24.05 38.92
CA GLN A 418 -25.55 -22.82 39.71
C GLN A 418 -24.41 -22.83 40.74
N THR A 419 -24.14 -23.96 41.38
CA THR A 419 -23.02 -24.07 42.32
C THR A 419 -21.67 -24.02 41.62
N GLU A 420 -21.56 -24.61 40.43
CA GLU A 420 -20.34 -24.54 39.63
C GLU A 420 -20.14 -23.15 39.02
N LEU A 421 -21.19 -22.48 38.55
CA LEU A 421 -21.16 -21.10 38.06
C LEU A 421 -20.84 -20.09 39.14
N GLN A 422 -21.32 -20.28 40.38
CA GLN A 422 -20.93 -19.43 41.50
C GLN A 422 -19.45 -19.60 41.85
N ASN A 423 -18.96 -20.85 41.87
CA ASN A 423 -17.54 -21.13 42.05
C ASN A 423 -16.69 -20.57 40.89
N TRP A 424 -17.20 -20.62 39.66
CA TRP A 424 -16.54 -20.06 38.48
C TRP A 424 -16.56 -18.53 38.48
N SER A 425 -17.66 -17.91 38.89
CA SER A 425 -17.80 -16.46 39.10
C SER A 425 -16.82 -15.96 40.15
N GLN A 426 -16.70 -16.68 41.27
CA GLN A 426 -15.79 -16.31 42.35
C GLN A 426 -14.31 -16.46 41.92
N LYS A 427 -13.99 -17.51 41.16
CA LYS A 427 -12.66 -17.70 40.54
C LYS A 427 -12.37 -16.63 39.49
N LEU A 428 -13.34 -16.27 38.65
CA LEU A 428 -13.21 -15.20 37.66
C LEU A 428 -13.02 -13.84 38.31
N GLU A 429 -13.66 -13.57 39.44
CA GLU A 429 -13.49 -12.31 40.17
C GLU A 429 -12.11 -12.23 40.84
N THR A 430 -11.59 -13.35 41.35
CA THR A 430 -10.20 -13.41 41.86
C THR A 430 -9.16 -13.31 40.75
N ILE A 431 -9.36 -14.00 39.63
CA ILE A 431 -8.48 -13.89 38.45
C ILE A 431 -8.59 -12.49 37.85
N GLY A 432 -9.79 -11.93 37.74
CA GLY A 432 -10.06 -10.61 37.20
C GLY A 432 -9.44 -9.50 38.05
N SER A 433 -9.56 -9.57 39.38
CA SER A 433 -8.91 -8.61 40.28
C SER A 433 -7.39 -8.75 40.29
N GLN A 434 -6.84 -9.97 40.23
CA GLN A 434 -5.38 -10.19 40.12
C GLN A 434 -4.81 -9.75 38.77
N LEU A 435 -5.49 -10.05 37.67
CA LEU A 435 -5.06 -9.67 36.32
C LEU A 435 -5.19 -8.15 36.13
N THR A 436 -6.30 -7.55 36.57
CA THR A 436 -6.50 -6.10 36.46
C THR A 436 -5.48 -5.34 37.31
N SER A 437 -5.15 -5.80 38.52
CA SER A 437 -4.11 -5.18 39.34
C SER A 437 -2.71 -5.38 38.74
N GLN A 438 -2.35 -6.58 38.29
CA GLN A 438 -1.05 -6.83 37.65
C GLN A 438 -0.87 -6.07 36.33
N VAL A 439 -1.93 -5.94 35.53
CA VAL A 439 -1.90 -5.19 34.27
C VAL A 439 -1.88 -3.68 34.56
N ALA A 440 -2.62 -3.18 35.54
CA ALA A 440 -2.59 -1.77 35.92
C ALA A 440 -1.21 -1.36 36.48
N ASP A 441 -0.62 -2.20 37.34
CA ASP A 441 0.72 -2.00 37.90
C ASP A 441 1.80 -2.15 36.81
N GLY A 442 1.67 -3.14 35.92
CA GLY A 442 2.56 -3.32 34.79
C GLY A 442 2.51 -2.15 33.81
N TRP A 443 1.31 -1.64 33.53
CA TRP A 443 1.09 -0.51 32.63
C TRP A 443 1.65 0.79 33.21
N THR A 444 1.42 1.08 34.49
CA THR A 444 2.00 2.26 35.15
C THR A 444 3.52 2.20 35.18
N LYS A 445 4.09 1.03 35.51
CA LYS A 445 5.55 0.85 35.56
C LYS A 445 6.21 0.99 34.18
N LEU A 446 5.59 0.44 33.14
CA LEU A 446 6.03 0.58 31.75
C LEU A 446 5.90 2.04 31.29
N HIS A 447 4.79 2.70 31.60
CA HIS A 447 4.56 4.10 31.24
C HIS A 447 5.59 5.03 31.90
N GLN A 448 5.90 4.79 33.18
CA GLN A 448 6.89 5.57 33.92
C GLN A 448 8.32 5.30 33.42
N GLN A 449 8.65 4.07 33.03
CA GLN A 449 9.91 3.76 32.35
C GLN A 449 10.00 4.41 30.96
N MET A 450 8.91 4.43 30.21
CA MET A 450 8.88 5.02 28.88
C MET A 450 9.05 6.54 28.96
N GLN A 451 8.39 7.20 29.92
CA GLN A 451 8.54 8.64 30.17
C GLN A 451 9.95 9.01 30.62
N THR A 452 10.57 8.26 31.53
CA THR A 452 11.94 8.52 31.98
C THR A 452 12.96 8.32 30.86
N ARG A 453 12.81 7.27 30.04
CA ARG A 453 13.65 7.09 28.85
C ARG A 453 13.45 8.19 27.82
N MET A 454 12.22 8.63 27.56
CA MET A 454 11.95 9.75 26.66
C MET A 454 12.57 11.06 27.16
N ALA A 455 12.50 11.33 28.47
CA ALA A 455 13.13 12.49 29.08
C ALA A 455 14.67 12.42 29.00
N GLU A 456 15.27 11.23 29.20
CA GLU A 456 16.72 11.02 28.99
C GLU A 456 17.14 11.18 27.52
N TYR A 457 16.34 10.69 26.57
CA TYR A 457 16.63 10.87 25.14
C TYR A 457 16.49 12.34 24.73
N ALA A 458 15.48 13.04 25.23
CA ALA A 458 15.29 14.46 24.97
C ALA A 458 16.46 15.30 25.51
N SER A 459 16.92 15.04 26.74
CA SER A 459 18.05 15.76 27.31
C SER A 459 19.37 15.46 26.61
N LYS A 460 19.61 14.21 26.20
CA LYS A 460 20.78 13.85 25.37
C LYS A 460 20.77 14.51 24.00
N MET A 461 19.61 14.54 23.33
CA MET A 461 19.46 15.22 22.04
C MET A 461 19.71 16.72 22.17
N GLN A 462 19.17 17.36 23.21
CA GLN A 462 19.39 18.78 23.45
C GLN A 462 20.87 19.08 23.75
N GLN A 463 21.52 18.26 24.58
CA GLN A 463 22.94 18.42 24.88
C GLN A 463 23.84 18.16 23.66
N GLN A 464 23.44 17.25 22.76
CA GLN A 464 24.15 17.02 21.50
C GLN A 464 23.99 18.21 20.54
N GLN A 465 22.78 18.77 20.45
CA GLN A 465 22.51 19.95 19.63
C GLN A 465 23.30 21.18 20.10
N GLU A 466 23.44 21.38 21.41
CA GLU A 466 24.28 22.46 21.96
C GLU A 466 25.77 22.27 21.66
N ARG A 467 26.28 21.02 21.67
CA ARG A 467 27.67 20.71 21.31
C ARG A 467 27.93 20.98 19.83
N ASP A 468 27.04 20.53 18.95
CA ASP A 468 27.16 20.74 17.51
C ASP A 468 27.07 22.25 17.17
N ALA A 469 26.20 23.01 17.86
CA ALA A 469 26.13 24.46 17.74
C ALA A 469 27.42 25.17 18.21
N ALA A 470 28.04 24.71 19.30
CA ALA A 470 29.30 25.26 19.77
C ALA A 470 30.48 24.93 18.85
N GLU A 471 30.52 23.74 18.26
CA GLU A 471 31.55 23.36 17.29
C GLU A 471 31.44 24.14 15.98
N THR A 472 30.21 24.34 15.48
CA THR A 472 29.98 25.15 14.29
C THR A 472 30.38 26.61 14.50
N LEU A 473 30.06 27.21 15.65
CA LEU A 473 30.53 28.56 16.00
C LEU A 473 32.06 28.67 16.00
N LYS A 474 32.77 27.70 16.58
CA LYS A 474 34.24 27.66 16.55
C LYS A 474 34.80 27.55 15.13
N GLN A 475 34.16 26.77 14.26
CA GLN A 475 34.57 26.68 12.86
C GLN A 475 34.39 28.01 12.12
N TYR A 476 33.31 28.75 12.39
CA TYR A 476 33.10 30.08 11.81
C TYR A 476 34.13 31.09 12.30
N GLU A 477 34.47 31.07 13.60
CA GLU A 477 35.49 31.95 14.17
C GLU A 477 36.88 31.67 13.56
N GLN A 478 37.24 30.40 13.38
CA GLN A 478 38.48 30.01 12.69
C GLN A 478 38.53 30.50 11.24
N ARG A 479 37.43 30.38 10.49
CA ARG A 479 37.35 30.90 9.11
C ARG A 479 37.49 32.42 9.04
N LEU A 480 36.93 33.16 10.00
CA LEU A 480 37.09 34.61 10.07
C LEU A 480 38.55 35.00 10.33
N HIS A 481 39.25 34.27 11.20
CA HIS A 481 40.69 34.48 11.41
C HIS A 481 41.52 34.18 10.16
N GLU A 482 41.20 33.14 9.41
CA GLU A 482 41.87 32.81 8.15
C GLU A 482 41.66 33.91 7.10
N LEU A 483 40.44 34.41 6.95
CA LEU A 483 40.13 35.55 6.06
C LEU A 483 40.89 36.81 6.47
N THR A 484 40.96 37.09 7.77
CA THR A 484 41.71 38.25 8.29
C THR A 484 43.20 38.13 8.00
N ARG A 485 43.76 36.93 8.14
CA ARG A 485 45.16 36.63 7.80
C ARG A 485 45.44 36.77 6.31
N VAL A 486 44.53 36.32 5.45
CA VAL A 486 44.64 36.51 4.00
C VAL A 486 44.59 38.00 3.65
N ALA A 487 43.70 38.77 4.27
CA ALA A 487 43.62 40.22 4.06
C ALA A 487 44.92 40.94 4.47
N SER A 488 45.54 40.57 5.60
CA SER A 488 46.81 41.18 6.01
C SER A 488 47.97 40.85 5.06
N LEU A 489 48.03 39.61 4.56
CA LEU A 489 49.04 39.20 3.55
C LEU A 489 48.84 39.95 2.23
N MET A 490 47.60 40.17 1.82
CA MET A 490 47.28 40.94 0.62
C MET A 490 47.69 42.42 0.78
N GLN A 491 47.49 42.99 1.96
CA GLN A 491 47.88 44.37 2.27
C GLN A 491 49.41 44.55 2.30
N GLU A 492 50.14 43.59 2.87
CA GLU A 492 51.61 43.55 2.82
C GLU A 492 52.14 43.35 1.39
N GLY A 493 51.44 42.54 0.58
CA GLY A 493 51.72 42.40 -0.85
C GLY A 493 51.53 43.71 -1.62
N LEU A 494 50.49 44.48 -1.30
CA LEU A 494 50.22 45.78 -1.91
C LEU A 494 51.26 46.84 -1.51
N SER A 495 51.67 46.88 -0.23
CA SER A 495 52.71 47.82 0.21
C SER A 495 54.06 47.50 -0.42
N THR A 496 54.45 46.23 -0.48
CA THR A 496 55.71 45.80 -1.12
C THR A 496 55.72 46.05 -2.63
N LEU A 497 54.57 45.89 -3.31
CA LEU A 497 54.40 46.30 -4.71
C LEU A 497 54.53 47.83 -4.87
N GLY A 498 53.92 48.60 -3.97
CA GLY A 498 54.04 50.05 -3.92
C GLY A 498 55.49 50.52 -3.74
N ASP A 499 56.22 49.92 -2.79
CA ASP A 499 57.63 50.24 -2.52
C ASP A 499 58.53 49.89 -3.70
N ARG A 500 58.31 48.73 -4.34
CA ARG A 500 59.03 48.35 -5.58
C ARG A 500 58.73 49.30 -6.73
N ALA A 501 57.47 49.70 -6.92
CA ALA A 501 57.12 50.67 -7.94
C ALA A 501 57.80 52.02 -7.69
N HIS A 502 57.85 52.46 -6.43
CA HIS A 502 58.50 53.70 -6.04
C HIS A 502 60.03 53.64 -6.22
N GLN A 503 60.67 52.51 -5.92
CA GLN A 503 62.10 52.28 -6.19
C GLN A 503 62.40 52.30 -7.69
N ILE A 504 61.64 51.58 -8.51
CA ILE A 504 61.83 51.56 -9.97
C ILE A 504 61.71 52.97 -10.54
N GLN A 505 60.74 53.76 -10.06
CA GLN A 505 60.57 55.14 -10.50
C GLN A 505 61.74 56.05 -10.10
N GLN A 506 62.30 55.87 -8.91
CA GLN A 506 63.49 56.61 -8.46
C GLN A 506 64.76 56.20 -9.21
N GLU A 507 64.98 54.90 -9.44
CA GLU A 507 66.09 54.42 -10.25
C GLU A 507 65.99 54.91 -11.69
N MET A 508 64.79 54.93 -12.27
CA MET A 508 64.56 55.47 -13.61
C MET A 508 64.84 56.97 -13.66
N ALA A 509 64.41 57.75 -12.67
CA ALA A 509 64.72 59.18 -12.58
C ALA A 509 66.22 59.46 -12.39
N ALA A 510 66.90 58.67 -11.56
CA ALA A 510 68.33 58.76 -11.33
C ALA A 510 69.13 58.39 -12.60
N SER A 511 68.70 57.34 -13.32
CA SER A 511 69.28 56.95 -14.61
C SER A 511 69.10 58.04 -15.67
N ILE A 512 67.92 58.68 -15.73
CA ILE A 512 67.66 59.77 -16.69
C ILE A 512 68.58 60.97 -16.40
N ASN A 513 68.72 61.37 -15.14
CA ASN A 513 69.65 62.44 -14.76
C ASN A 513 71.11 62.06 -15.03
N GLY A 514 71.50 60.81 -14.74
CA GLY A 514 72.84 60.29 -15.04
C GLY A 514 73.14 60.30 -16.54
N THR A 515 72.17 59.93 -17.38
CA THR A 515 72.31 60.02 -18.84
C THR A 515 72.42 61.46 -19.32
N GLY A 516 71.69 62.40 -18.71
CA GLY A 516 71.80 63.84 -19.02
C GLY A 516 73.20 64.39 -18.71
N GLN A 517 73.72 64.09 -17.53
CA GLN A 517 75.07 64.51 -17.12
C GLN A 517 76.17 63.87 -17.97
N ALA A 518 76.01 62.59 -18.35
CA ALA A 518 76.95 61.94 -19.27
C ALA A 518 76.93 62.59 -20.66
N LEU A 519 75.74 62.91 -21.19
CA LEU A 519 75.59 63.59 -22.48
C LEU A 519 76.27 64.96 -22.46
N GLU A 520 76.04 65.75 -21.42
CA GLU A 520 76.65 67.08 -21.23
C GLU A 520 78.17 66.99 -21.04
N GLY A 521 78.65 65.97 -20.34
CA GLY A 521 80.07 65.61 -20.26
C GLY A 521 80.69 65.30 -21.62
N HIS A 522 79.99 64.52 -22.47
CA HIS A 522 80.43 64.23 -23.83
C HIS A 522 80.44 65.48 -24.72
N PHE A 523 79.43 66.35 -24.63
CA PHE A 523 79.40 67.61 -25.39
C PHE A 523 80.51 68.58 -24.97
N SER A 524 80.75 68.75 -23.67
CA SER A 524 81.86 69.60 -23.18
C SER A 524 83.24 69.00 -23.50
N GLY A 525 83.34 67.67 -23.60
CA GLY A 525 84.54 66.97 -24.05
C GLY A 525 84.80 67.18 -25.54
N ILE A 526 83.75 67.16 -26.37
CA ILE A 526 83.82 67.48 -27.80
C ILE A 526 84.21 68.95 -28.00
N GLU A 527 83.64 69.87 -27.24
CA GLU A 527 83.98 71.30 -27.29
C GLU A 527 85.45 71.53 -26.94
N ARG A 528 85.94 70.92 -25.85
CA ARG A 528 87.36 70.96 -25.48
C ARG A 528 88.26 70.28 -26.51
N GLY A 529 87.80 69.20 -27.13
CA GLY A 529 88.50 68.52 -28.23
C GLY A 529 88.61 69.38 -29.48
N LEU A 530 87.55 70.13 -29.83
CA LEU A 530 87.54 71.08 -30.94
C LEU A 530 88.42 72.30 -30.67
N LEU A 531 88.40 72.85 -29.45
CA LEU A 531 89.30 73.92 -29.03
C LEU A 531 90.77 73.45 -28.98
N GLY A 532 91.01 72.23 -28.52
CA GLY A 532 92.32 71.59 -28.53
C GLY A 532 92.84 71.34 -29.95
N LEU A 533 91.98 70.88 -30.86
CA LEU A 533 92.31 70.76 -32.28
C LEU A 533 92.63 72.13 -32.90
N ASN A 534 91.91 73.19 -32.53
CA ASN A 534 92.19 74.53 -33.01
C ASN A 534 93.55 75.04 -32.49
N GLY A 535 93.88 74.80 -31.22
CA GLY A 535 95.19 75.13 -30.65
C GLY A 535 96.35 74.25 -31.16
N VAL A 536 96.07 73.00 -31.55
CA VAL A 536 97.03 72.13 -32.24
C VAL A 536 97.21 72.59 -33.68
N LEU A 537 96.16 73.01 -34.39
CA LEU A 537 96.25 73.63 -35.71
C LEU A 537 97.02 74.96 -35.67
N GLU A 538 96.86 75.75 -34.60
CA GLU A 538 97.62 76.99 -34.36
C GLU A 538 99.10 76.71 -34.08
N LYS A 539 99.42 75.70 -33.25
CA LYS A 539 100.81 75.24 -33.02
C LYS A 539 101.46 74.58 -34.24
N LEU A 540 100.66 73.94 -35.09
CA LEU A 540 101.12 73.33 -36.34
C LEU A 540 101.32 74.36 -37.48
N GLY A 541 100.82 75.59 -37.31
CA GLY A 541 101.12 76.72 -38.18
C GLY A 541 102.56 77.22 -38.08
N GLU A 542 103.26 76.93 -36.96
CA GLU A 542 104.64 77.37 -36.73
C GLU A 542 105.65 76.23 -36.50
N GLN A 543 105.25 74.95 -36.54
CA GLN A 543 106.19 73.82 -36.51
C GLN A 543 105.77 72.68 -37.46
N THR A 544 106.62 72.42 -38.44
CA THR A 544 106.61 71.25 -39.33
C THR A 544 106.49 69.94 -38.55
N VAL A 545 105.43 69.18 -38.82
CA VAL A 545 105.25 67.79 -38.36
C VAL A 545 106.29 66.90 -39.02
N VAL A 546 107.23 66.40 -38.23
CA VAL A 546 107.93 65.16 -38.58
C VAL A 546 107.06 64.01 -38.09
N VAL A 547 106.43 63.31 -39.03
CA VAL A 547 105.68 62.08 -38.78
C VAL A 547 106.69 61.01 -38.36
N GLN A 548 106.78 60.73 -37.06
CA GLN A 548 107.45 59.53 -36.58
C GLN A 548 106.41 58.40 -36.54
N GLN A 549 106.34 57.63 -37.63
CA GLN A 549 105.69 56.32 -37.62
C GLN A 549 106.40 55.45 -36.59
N VAL A 550 105.73 55.13 -35.48
CA VAL A 550 106.13 54.05 -34.59
C VAL A 550 105.13 52.92 -34.72
N GLU A 551 105.69 51.76 -35.02
CA GLU A 551 105.08 50.47 -35.32
C GLU A 551 104.02 50.00 -34.32
N GLN A 552 102.98 49.35 -34.85
CA GLN A 552 102.06 48.55 -34.05
C GLN A 552 102.77 47.31 -33.48
N PRO A 553 102.60 46.97 -32.20
CA PRO A 553 102.73 45.59 -31.76
C PRO A 553 101.37 44.91 -31.80
N ARG A 554 101.22 43.99 -32.76
CA ARG A 554 100.27 42.86 -32.70
C ARG A 554 100.45 42.09 -31.39
N ARG A 555 99.36 41.83 -30.67
CA ARG A 555 99.23 40.65 -29.78
C ARG A 555 97.74 40.28 -29.65
N ASN A 556 97.23 39.40 -30.51
CA ASN A 556 96.99 37.97 -30.24
C ASN A 556 96.38 37.69 -28.85
N TRP A 557 95.12 37.25 -28.79
CA TRP A 557 94.66 35.87 -29.01
C TRP A 557 94.70 35.07 -27.69
N PHE A 558 93.50 34.82 -27.15
CA PHE A 558 93.08 33.77 -26.20
C PHE A 558 93.19 33.98 -24.68
N GLY A 559 92.10 33.55 -24.02
CA GLY A 559 91.93 33.30 -22.58
C GLY A 559 90.48 33.63 -22.19
N GLY A 560 89.48 32.74 -22.24
CA GLY A 560 89.51 31.32 -21.93
C GLY A 560 89.41 31.12 -20.41
N GLY A 561 88.19 30.91 -19.89
CA GLY A 561 87.95 30.63 -18.46
C GLY A 561 86.53 31.01 -18.03
N ASN A 562 85.50 30.26 -18.42
CA ASN A 562 85.00 29.05 -17.78
C ASN A 562 84.25 29.28 -16.46
N ARG A 563 82.95 28.97 -16.52
CA ARG A 563 82.07 28.37 -15.50
C ARG A 563 82.54 28.34 -14.04
N ARG A 564 81.62 28.74 -13.16
CA ARG A 564 80.97 27.88 -12.13
C ARG A 564 79.78 28.70 -11.58
N ARG A 565 78.56 28.22 -11.80
CA ARG A 565 77.77 27.32 -10.94
C ARG A 565 77.12 28.06 -9.78
#